data_AF-A0A537PQ81-F1
#
_entry.id   AF-A0A537PQ81-F1
#
_cell.length_a   1.000
_cell.length_b   1.000
_cell.length_c   1.000
_cell.angle_alpha   90.00
_cell.angle_beta   90.00
_cell.angle_gamma   90.00
#
_symmetry.space_group_name_H-M   'P 1'
#
loop_
_entity.id
_entity.type
_entity.pdbx_description
1 polymer ?
#
loop_
_entity_poly.entity_id
_entity_poly.type
_entity_poly.pdbx_seq_one_letter_code
_entity_poly.pdbx_strand_id
1 'polypeptide(L)' 'MPPLIVWALGALGAILVGRWIANEARRRSAELRARQAEGVGRGEREQARTLERDPATGIYRPK' A
#
# COMPACT_ATOMS: atom_id res chain seq x y z
N MET A 1 25.51 -4.07 33.95
CA MET A 1 24.94 -4.70 32.74
C MET A 1 25.77 -4.24 31.56
N PRO A 2 26.41 -5.14 30.78
CA PRO A 2 27.13 -4.74 29.57
C PRO A 2 26.20 -3.89 28.69
N PRO A 3 26.62 -2.70 28.22
CA PRO A 3 25.74 -1.78 27.49
C PRO A 3 25.12 -2.43 26.24
N LEU A 4 25.84 -3.34 25.61
CA LEU A 4 25.36 -4.13 24.46
C LEU A 4 24.08 -4.93 24.78
N ILE A 5 23.93 -5.45 26.00
CA ILE A 5 22.74 -6.22 26.40
C ILE A 5 21.53 -5.30 26.52
N VAL A 6 21.71 -4.09 27.03
CA VAL A 6 20.64 -3.09 27.14
C VAL A 6 20.15 -2.68 25.75
N TRP A 7 21.08 -2.43 24.82
CA TRP A 7 20.74 -2.12 23.42
C TRP A 7 20.06 -3.30 22.72
N ALA A 8 20.56 -4.52 22.90
CA ALA A 8 19.97 -5.73 22.31
C ALA A 8 18.53 -5.96 22.81
N LEU A 9 18.29 -5.82 24.11
CA LEU A 9 16.95 -5.93 24.69
C LEU A 9 16.02 -4.83 24.19
N GLY A 10 16.51 -3.59 24.08
CA GLY A 10 15.74 -2.48 23.51
C GLY A 10 15.35 -2.72 22.05
N ALA A 11 16.29 -3.15 21.22
CA ALA A 11 16.04 -3.47 19.81
C ALA A 11 15.06 -4.65 19.67
N LEU A 12 15.23 -5.70 20.47
CA LEU A 12 14.34 -6.86 20.46
C LEU A 12 12.91 -6.48 20.87
N GLY A 13 12.76 -5.66 21.91
CA GLY A 13 11.48 -5.12 22.34
C GLY A 13 10.80 -4.29 21.24
N ALA A 14 11.55 -3.40 20.59
CA ALA A 14 11.04 -2.57 19.50
C ALA A 14 10.55 -3.41 18.30
N ILE A 15 11.28 -4.47 17.93
CA ILE A 15 10.90 -5.38 16.85
C ILE A 15 9.60 -6.12 17.18
N LEU A 16 9.45 -6.63 18.40
CA LEU A 16 8.26 -7.35 18.83
C LEU A 16 7.02 -6.44 18.85
N VAL A 17 7.15 -5.23 19.42
CA VAL A 17 6.06 -4.24 19.43
C VAL A 17 5.71 -3.79 18.01
N GLY A 18 6.72 -3.51 17.17
CA GLY A 18 6.50 -3.16 15.77
C GLY A 18 5.78 -4.26 14.99
N ARG A 19 6.16 -5.53 15.20
CA ARG A 19 5.47 -6.70 14.61
C ARG A 19 4.01 -6.79 15.09
N TRP A 20 3.77 -6.58 16.38
CA TRP A 20 2.43 -6.62 16.96
C TRP A 20 1.53 -5.50 16.42
N ILE A 21 2.01 -4.26 16.40
CA ILE A 21 1.31 -3.11 15.82
C ILE A 21 1.05 -3.36 14.33
N ALA A 22 2.05 -3.82 13.59
CA ALA A 22 1.90 -4.12 12.18
C ALA A 22 0.81 -5.17 11.96
N ASN A 23 0.82 -6.26 12.74
CA ASN A 23 -0.20 -7.33 12.67
C ASN A 23 -1.59 -6.84 13.07
N GLU A 24 -1.70 -6.00 14.08
CA GLU A 24 -2.98 -5.44 14.52
C GLU A 24 -3.54 -4.45 13.49
N ALA A 25 -2.67 -3.61 12.92
CA ALA A 25 -2.98 -2.82 11.75
C ALA A 25 -3.35 -3.72 10.57
N ARG A 26 -2.70 -4.88 10.38
CA ARG A 26 -3.07 -5.82 9.32
C ARG A 26 -4.44 -6.43 9.53
N ARG A 27 -4.81 -6.75 10.78
CA ARG A 27 -6.11 -7.29 11.16
C ARG A 27 -7.22 -6.29 10.88
N ARG A 28 -7.02 -5.01 11.24
CA ARG A 28 -7.97 -3.92 10.92
C ARG A 28 -7.99 -3.58 9.43
N SER A 29 -6.84 -3.60 8.75
CA SER A 29 -6.71 -3.31 7.31
C SER A 29 -6.91 -4.53 6.41
N ALA A 30 -7.41 -5.66 6.93
CA ALA A 30 -7.70 -6.83 6.10
C ALA A 30 -8.72 -6.50 5.00
N GLU A 31 -9.63 -5.57 5.28
CA GLU A 31 -10.61 -5.03 4.33
C GLU A 31 -9.96 -4.20 3.21
N LEU A 32 -8.87 -3.46 3.51
CA LEU A 32 -8.12 -2.66 2.54
C LEU A 32 -7.12 -3.51 1.73
N ARG A 33 -6.54 -4.56 2.31
CA ARG A 33 -5.61 -5.44 1.59
C ARG A 33 -6.28 -6.39 0.62
N ALA A 34 -7.51 -6.84 0.89
CA ALA A 34 -8.29 -7.57 -0.13
C ALA A 34 -8.49 -6.69 -1.38
N ARG A 35 -8.86 -5.42 -1.20
CA ARG A 35 -8.98 -4.42 -2.28
C ARG A 35 -7.66 -4.11 -2.98
N GLN A 36 -6.54 -4.08 -2.27
CA GLN A 36 -5.22 -3.80 -2.86
C GLN A 36 -4.62 -5.03 -3.57
N ALA A 37 -4.88 -6.24 -3.08
CA ALA A 37 -4.48 -7.50 -3.70
C ALA A 37 -5.33 -7.85 -4.94
N GLU A 38 -6.61 -7.49 -4.94
CA GLU A 38 -7.51 -7.67 -6.09
C GLU A 38 -7.45 -6.48 -7.08
N GLY A 39 -7.16 -5.26 -6.61
CA GLY A 39 -7.40 -4.02 -7.36
C GLY A 39 -6.21 -3.42 -8.14
N VAL A 40 -4.95 -3.71 -7.80
CA VAL A 40 -3.81 -3.01 -8.44
C VAL A 40 -3.39 -3.62 -9.79
N GLY A 41 -3.97 -4.75 -10.20
CA GLY A 41 -3.42 -5.56 -11.29
C GLY A 41 -3.94 -5.30 -12.70
N ARG A 42 -5.26 -5.28 -12.91
CA ARG A 42 -5.83 -5.46 -14.27
C ARG A 42 -7.08 -4.64 -14.58
N GLY A 43 -8.07 -4.56 -13.69
CA GLY A 43 -9.39 -3.99 -14.03
C GLY A 43 -9.45 -2.46 -14.19
N GLU A 44 -8.74 -1.70 -13.33
CA GLU A 44 -8.78 -0.23 -13.38
C GLU A 44 -7.99 0.35 -14.56
N ARG A 45 -6.96 -0.35 -15.03
CA ARG A 45 -6.21 0.05 -16.24
C ARG A 45 -7.00 -0.23 -17.53
N GLU A 46 -7.85 -1.26 -17.53
CA GLU A 46 -8.72 -1.58 -18.67
C GLU A 46 -9.94 -0.65 -18.78
N GLN A 47 -10.44 -0.09 -17.67
CA GLN A 47 -11.57 0.85 -17.67
C GLN A 47 -11.18 2.32 -17.82
N ALA A 48 -9.90 2.66 -17.67
CA ALA A 48 -9.40 4.00 -18.00
C ALA A 48 -9.39 4.17 -19.53
N ARG A 49 -10.54 4.53 -20.12
CA ARG A 49 -10.65 4.88 -21.54
C ARG A 49 -9.55 5.89 -21.86
N THR A 50 -8.63 5.52 -22.74
CA THR A 50 -7.57 6.41 -23.19
C THR A 50 -8.22 7.64 -23.81
N LEU A 51 -8.01 8.80 -23.18
CA LEU A 51 -8.49 10.07 -23.70
C LEU A 51 -7.55 10.50 -24.83
N GLU A 52 -8.09 10.66 -26.04
CA GLU A 52 -7.35 11.17 -27.18
C GLU A 52 -7.67 12.65 -27.39
N ARG A 53 -6.66 13.45 -27.73
CA ARG A 53 -6.84 14.88 -27.97
C ARG A 53 -7.38 15.10 -29.38
N ASP A 54 -8.59 15.65 -29.48
CA ASP A 54 -9.19 16.00 -30.76
C ASP A 54 -8.36 17.13 -31.43
N PRO A 55 -7.80 16.93 -32.63
CA PRO A 55 -6.98 17.93 -33.30
C PRO A 55 -7.79 19.13 -33.81
N ALA A 56 -9.11 18.97 -34.04
CA ALA A 56 -9.96 20.03 -34.54
C ALA A 56 -10.47 20.95 -33.41
N THR A 57 -10.76 20.38 -32.24
CA THR A 57 -11.34 21.14 -31.10
C THR A 57 -10.38 21.34 -29.94
N GLY A 58 -9.28 20.56 -29.88
CA GLY A 58 -8.33 20.57 -28.77
C GLY A 58 -8.83 19.89 -27.48
N ILE A 59 -10.05 19.35 -27.49
CA ILE A 59 -10.70 18.74 -26.33
C ILE A 59 -10.35 17.25 -26.27
N TYR A 60 -10.08 16.74 -25.08
CA TYR A 60 -9.86 15.32 -24.86
C TYR A 60 -11.18 14.56 -24.91
N ARG A 61 -11.28 13.54 -25.79
CA ARG A 61 -12.45 12.68 -25.93
C ARG A 61 -12.06 11.22 -25.66
N PRO A 62 -12.95 10.43 -25.03
CA PRO A 62 -12.75 8.98 -24.98
C PRO A 62 -12.86 8.42 -26.40
N LYS A 63 -12.00 7.44 -26.72
CA LYS A 63 -12.14 6.62 -27.93
C LYS A 63 -13.46 5.82 -27.91
#